data_AF-A0A1C5KUV6-F1
#
_entry.id   AF-A0A1C5KUV6-F1
#
_cell.length_a   1.000
_cell.length_b   1.000
_cell.length_c   1.000
_cell.angle_alpha   90.00
_cell.angle_beta   90.00
_cell.angle_gamma   90.00
#
_symmetry.space_group_name_H-M   'P 1'
#
loop_
_entity.id
_entity.type
_entity.pdbx_description
1 polymer ?
#
loop_
_entity_poly.entity_id
_entity_poly.type
_entity_poly.pdbx_seq_one_letter_code
_entity_poly.pdbx_strand_id
1 'polypeptide(L)'
;MQNLNKKLKCKLLLLHRYFMHIGKYSGCHQMPERSFFINGMQFPLCARCTGILAGYLVGVLLFVLKIFVPIEVCLCFGLVMLGDWYMQYIDVLPSTNIRRFITGTLCGIGYLQILIKIFYMVAKMV
;
A
#
# COMPACT_ATOMS: atom_id res chain seq x y z
N MET A 1 29.65 13.11 -20.62
CA MET A 1 29.00 12.12 -19.71
C MET A 1 28.57 12.72 -18.36
N GLN A 2 29.38 13.53 -17.67
CA GLN A 2 29.02 14.12 -16.35
C GLN A 2 27.76 15.02 -16.37
N ASN A 3 27.56 15.84 -17.40
CA ASN A 3 26.36 16.69 -17.54
C ASN A 3 25.06 15.91 -17.80
N LEU A 4 25.14 14.75 -18.48
CA LEU A 4 23.98 13.88 -18.72
C LEU A 4 23.50 13.25 -17.41
N ASN A 5 24.44 12.77 -16.57
CA ASN A 5 24.14 12.25 -15.23
C ASN A 5 23.55 13.30 -14.29
N LYS A 6 24.00 14.56 -14.39
CA LYS A 6 23.42 15.68 -13.62
C LYS A 6 21.98 15.97 -14.02
N LYS A 7 21.70 16.05 -15.33
CA LYS A 7 20.35 16.29 -15.85
C LYS A 7 19.39 15.15 -15.52
N LEU A 8 19.86 13.89 -15.59
CA LEU A 8 19.10 12.71 -15.21
C LEU A 8 18.77 12.71 -13.71
N LYS A 9 19.74 13.02 -12.83
CA LYS A 9 19.51 13.19 -11.39
C LYS A 9 18.46 14.26 -11.10
N CYS A 10 18.52 15.42 -11.76
CA CYS A 10 17.51 16.47 -11.58
C CYS A 10 16.11 15.98 -11.98
N LYS A 11 15.97 15.29 -13.12
CA LYS A 11 14.68 14.71 -13.53
C LYS A 11 14.17 13.68 -12.53
N LEU A 12 15.04 12.80 -12.03
CA LEU A 12 14.68 11.80 -11.02
C LEU A 12 14.21 12.45 -9.72
N LEU A 13 14.87 13.52 -9.27
CA LEU A 13 14.47 14.27 -8.08
C LEU A 13 13.13 14.98 -8.26
N LEU A 14 12.86 15.55 -9.43
CA LEU A 14 11.58 16.16 -9.76
C LEU A 14 10.46 15.12 -9.76
N LEU A 15 10.70 13.97 -10.40
CA LEU A 15 9.76 12.84 -10.43
C LEU A 15 9.50 12.30 -9.01
N HIS A 16 10.55 12.12 -8.21
CA HIS A 16 10.43 11.70 -6.83
C HIS A 16 9.58 12.69 -6.02
N ARG A 17 9.85 14.00 -6.11
CA ARG A 17 9.02 15.03 -5.45
C ARG A 17 7.57 14.99 -5.90
N TYR A 18 7.33 14.83 -7.20
CA TYR A 18 5.98 14.71 -7.74
C TYR A 18 5.23 13.52 -7.12
N PHE A 19 5.86 12.34 -7.05
CA PHE A 19 5.27 11.19 -6.39
C PHE A 19 5.09 11.38 -4.88
N MET A 20 6.01 12.09 -4.20
CA MET A 20 5.84 12.45 -2.79
C MET A 20 4.57 13.31 -2.62
N HIS A 21 4.32 14.28 -3.49
CA HIS A 21 3.08 15.06 -3.44
C HIS A 21 1.84 14.17 -3.62
N ILE A 22 1.83 13.29 -4.62
CA ILE A 22 0.72 12.35 -4.84
C ILE A 22 0.46 11.49 -3.59
N GLY A 23 1.51 10.92 -3.00
CA GLY A 23 1.38 10.09 -1.81
C GLY A 23 0.80 10.85 -0.61
N LYS A 24 1.19 12.12 -0.45
CA LYS A 24 0.62 12.99 0.59
C LYS A 24 -0.86 13.28 0.33
N TYR A 25 -1.23 13.61 -0.91
CA TYR A 25 -2.62 13.85 -1.30
C TYR A 25 -3.51 12.62 -1.15
N SER A 26 -2.95 11.41 -1.27
CA SER A 26 -3.69 10.17 -1.00
C SER A 26 -3.83 9.84 0.50
N GLY A 27 -3.47 10.77 1.40
CA GLY A 27 -3.59 10.59 2.86
C GLY A 27 -2.40 9.87 3.51
N CYS A 28 -1.28 9.67 2.81
CA CYS A 28 -0.08 9.11 3.43
C CYS A 28 0.67 10.18 4.24
N HIS A 29 1.02 9.85 5.49
CA HIS A 29 1.77 10.75 6.37
C HIS A 29 3.26 10.85 6.04
N GLN A 30 3.80 9.90 5.27
CA GLN A 30 5.20 9.89 4.81
C GLN A 30 6.23 10.10 5.93
N MET A 31 5.99 9.53 7.11
CA MET A 31 6.96 9.55 8.21
C MET A 31 8.20 8.73 7.81
N PRO A 32 9.42 9.32 7.83
CA PRO A 32 10.65 8.63 7.42
C PRO A 32 10.85 7.29 8.12
N GLU A 33 10.58 7.21 9.42
CA GLU A 33 10.77 6.02 10.25
C GLU A 33 9.83 4.87 9.84
N ARG A 34 8.75 5.19 9.12
CA ARG A 34 7.73 4.24 8.67
C ARG A 34 7.77 4.00 7.15
N SER A 35 8.81 4.50 6.46
CA SER A 35 8.98 4.39 5.01
C SER A 35 10.16 3.50 4.64
N PHE A 36 10.09 2.93 3.43
CA PHE A 36 11.25 2.31 2.79
C PHE A 36 12.16 3.38 2.19
N PHE A 37 13.43 3.04 1.97
CA PHE A 37 14.39 3.89 1.29
C PHE A 37 15.03 3.13 0.14
N ILE A 38 15.13 3.78 -1.03
CA ILE A 38 15.79 3.26 -2.22
C ILE A 38 16.86 4.26 -2.63
N ASN A 39 18.12 3.83 -2.66
CA ASN A 39 19.27 4.70 -2.97
C ASN A 39 19.32 5.98 -2.11
N GLY A 40 18.99 5.87 -0.82
CA GLY A 40 18.96 6.99 0.12
C GLY A 40 17.77 7.95 -0.04
N MET A 41 16.88 7.71 -1.01
CA MET A 41 15.64 8.48 -1.15
C MET A 41 14.49 7.72 -0.47
N GLN A 42 13.66 8.44 0.27
CA GLN A 42 12.44 7.89 0.87
C GLN A 42 11.49 7.40 -0.23
N PHE A 43 10.81 6.29 -0.01
CA PHE A 43 9.75 5.86 -0.91
C PHE A 43 8.55 6.82 -0.82
N PRO A 44 7.86 7.16 -1.93
CA PRO A 44 6.73 8.09 -1.94
C PRO A 44 5.55 7.73 -1.03
N LEU A 45 5.51 6.50 -0.54
CA LEU A 45 4.51 5.99 0.39
C LEU A 45 5.21 5.38 1.61
N CYS A 46 4.54 5.44 2.77
CA CYS A 46 4.98 4.66 3.92
C CYS A 46 4.82 3.16 3.64
N ALA A 47 5.55 2.32 4.38
CA ALA A 47 5.58 0.88 4.18
C ALA A 47 4.17 0.25 4.17
N ARG A 48 3.25 0.76 4.99
CA ARG A 48 1.85 0.30 5.02
C ARG A 48 1.08 0.67 3.76
N CYS A 49 1.13 1.92 3.33
CA CYS A 49 0.45 2.36 2.10
C CYS A 49 1.04 1.67 0.87
N THR A 50 2.36 1.44 0.84
CA THR A 50 3.01 0.61 -0.18
C THR A 50 2.46 -0.82 -0.16
N GLY A 51 2.29 -1.41 1.03
CA GLY A 51 1.67 -2.72 1.19
C GLY A 51 0.24 -2.74 0.66
N ILE A 52 -0.62 -1.80 1.04
CA ILE A 52 -2.00 -1.70 0.55
C ILE A 52 -2.05 -1.65 -0.98
N LEU A 53 -1.21 -0.83 -1.60
CA LEU A 53 -1.11 -0.75 -3.07
C LEU A 53 -0.66 -2.08 -3.68
N ALA A 54 0.35 -2.74 -3.11
CA ALA A 54 0.76 -4.08 -3.54
C ALA A 54 -0.37 -5.11 -3.39
N GLY A 55 -1.14 -5.01 -2.31
CA GLY A 55 -2.33 -5.84 -2.07
C GLY A 55 -3.42 -5.62 -3.11
N TYR A 56 -3.63 -4.40 -3.60
CA TYR A 56 -4.53 -4.14 -4.72
C TYR A 56 -4.05 -4.81 -6.00
N LEU A 57 -2.76 -4.73 -6.33
CA LEU A 57 -2.21 -5.41 -7.51
C LEU A 57 -2.42 -6.93 -7.43
N VAL A 58 -2.17 -7.53 -6.26
CA VAL A 58 -2.46 -8.95 -6.03
C VAL A 58 -3.95 -9.24 -6.11
N GLY A 59 -4.81 -8.38 -5.56
CA GLY A 59 -6.26 -8.54 -5.63
C GLY A 59 -6.81 -8.49 -7.07
N VAL A 60 -6.28 -7.60 -7.92
CA VAL A 60 -6.59 -7.58 -9.37
C VAL A 60 -6.11 -8.87 -10.03
N LEU A 61 -4.88 -9.32 -9.73
CA LEU A 61 -4.35 -10.57 -10.28
C LEU A 61 -5.23 -11.77 -9.92
N LEU A 62 -5.64 -11.90 -8.65
CA LEU A 62 -6.57 -12.95 -8.21
C LEU A 62 -7.89 -12.89 -8.98
N PHE A 63 -8.43 -11.69 -9.19
CA PHE A 63 -9.65 -11.51 -9.98
C PHE A 63 -9.49 -11.95 -11.45
N VAL A 64 -8.40 -11.55 -12.11
CA VAL A 64 -8.09 -11.99 -13.49
C VAL A 64 -7.96 -13.50 -13.58
N LEU A 65 -7.39 -14.13 -12.55
CA LEU A 65 -7.29 -15.59 -12.42
C LEU A 65 -8.59 -16.26 -11.96
N LYS A 66 -9.69 -15.51 -11.80
CA LYS A 66 -10.99 -15.98 -11.30
C LYS A 66 -10.93 -16.62 -9.91
N ILE A 67 -9.97 -16.22 -9.10
CA ILE A 67 -9.81 -16.62 -7.70
C ILE A 67 -10.48 -15.57 -6.82
N PHE A 68 -11.51 -15.99 -6.08
CA PHE A 68 -12.23 -15.12 -5.16
C PHE A 68 -11.91 -15.49 -3.73
N VAL A 69 -11.44 -14.50 -2.96
CA VAL A 69 -11.14 -14.69 -1.53
C VAL A 69 -12.46 -14.66 -0.75
N PRO A 70 -12.74 -15.61 0.17
CA PRO A 70 -13.94 -15.58 1.00
C PRO A 70 -14.06 -14.27 1.80
N ILE A 71 -15.29 -13.81 2.04
CA ILE A 71 -15.54 -12.52 2.70
C ILE A 71 -14.97 -12.49 4.13
N GLU A 72 -15.04 -13.61 4.83
CA GLU A 72 -14.52 -13.80 6.18
C GLU A 72 -13.00 -13.61 6.22
N VAL A 73 -12.30 -14.14 5.21
CA VAL A 73 -10.84 -13.98 5.06
C VAL A 73 -10.49 -12.53 4.74
N CYS A 74 -11.27 -11.87 3.87
CA CYS A 74 -11.10 -10.44 3.59
C CYS A 74 -11.24 -9.58 4.86
N LEU A 75 -12.25 -9.86 5.68
CA LEU A 75 -12.49 -9.17 6.95
C LEU A 75 -11.35 -9.45 7.94
N CYS A 76 -10.90 -10.70 8.04
CA CYS A 76 -9.74 -11.09 8.85
C CYS A 76 -8.49 -10.30 8.47
N PHE A 77 -8.20 -10.15 7.17
CA PHE A 77 -7.06 -9.35 6.70
C PHE A 77 -7.13 -7.87 7.13
N GLY A 78 -8.32 -7.27 7.07
CA GLY A 78 -8.54 -5.91 7.59
C GLY A 78 -8.30 -5.82 9.09
N LEU A 79 -8.82 -6.79 9.85
CA LEU A 79 -8.65 -6.87 11.31
C LEU A 79 -7.18 -7.06 11.72
N VAL A 80 -6.41 -7.86 10.98
CA VAL A 80 -4.97 -8.04 11.23
C VAL A 80 -4.21 -6.71 11.12
N MET A 81 -4.50 -5.91 10.08
CA MET A 81 -3.88 -4.59 9.93
C MET A 81 -4.35 -3.60 11.00
N LEU A 82 -5.64 -3.63 11.35
CA LEU A 82 -6.18 -2.80 12.43
C LEU A 82 -5.52 -3.15 13.78
N GLY A 83 -5.31 -4.43 14.06
CA GLY A 83 -4.59 -4.91 15.23
C GLY A 83 -3.14 -4.44 15.26
N ASP A 84 -2.39 -4.57 14.16
CA ASP A 84 -1.01 -4.04 14.07
C ASP A 84 -0.96 -2.52 14.29
N TRP A 85 -1.91 -1.78 13.73
CA TRP A 85 -2.00 -0.34 13.97
C TRP A 85 -2.34 -0.01 15.41
N TYR A 86 -3.30 -0.73 16.01
CA TYR A 86 -3.73 -0.50 17.38
C TYR A 86 -2.59 -0.80 18.37
N MET A 87 -1.88 -1.92 18.22
CA MET A 87 -0.72 -2.24 19.06
C MET A 87 0.40 -1.21 18.94
N GLN A 88 0.56 -0.61 17.76
CA GLN A 88 1.48 0.50 17.56
C GLN A 88 0.97 1.80 18.20
N TYR A 89 -0.35 2.04 18.21
CA TYR A 89 -0.95 3.25 18.76
C TYR A 89 -0.86 3.31 20.29
N ILE A 90 -0.98 2.16 20.97
CA ILE A 90 -0.87 2.06 22.42
C ILE A 90 0.58 1.82 22.91
N ASP A 91 1.57 1.96 22.02
CA ASP A 91 3.00 1.79 22.30
C ASP A 91 3.43 0.45 22.93
N VAL A 92 2.58 -0.59 22.81
CA VAL A 92 2.88 -1.93 23.33
C VAL A 92 3.91 -2.67 22.48
N LEU A 93 3.82 -2.54 21.16
CA LEU A 93 4.74 -3.24 20.25
C LEU A 93 5.12 -2.36 19.05
N PRO A 94 6.38 -1.90 18.96
CA PRO A 94 6.81 -1.12 17.80
C PRO A 94 6.64 -1.95 16.52
N SER A 95 6.08 -1.32 15.49
CA SER A 95 5.91 -1.97 14.19
C SER A 95 7.16 -1.81 13.33
N THR A 96 7.52 -2.87 12.61
CA THR A 96 8.62 -2.86 11.64
C THR A 96 8.08 -2.57 10.26
N ASN A 97 8.88 -2.00 9.36
CA ASN A 97 8.41 -1.70 8.00
C ASN A 97 7.99 -2.96 7.23
N ILE A 98 8.62 -4.10 7.49
CA ILE A 98 8.20 -5.39 6.93
C ILE A 98 6.83 -5.80 7.45
N ARG A 99 6.58 -5.69 8.77
CA ARG A 99 5.27 -6.01 9.35
C ARG A 99 4.18 -5.09 8.78
N ARG A 100 4.44 -3.78 8.72
CA ARG A 100 3.54 -2.79 8.10
C ARG A 100 3.22 -3.11 6.65
N PHE A 101 4.21 -3.56 5.88
CA PHE A 101 4.04 -3.93 4.48
C PHE A 101 3.20 -5.20 4.32
N ILE A 102 3.45 -6.23 5.14
CA ILE A 102 2.69 -7.49 5.10
C ILE A 102 1.24 -7.24 5.50
N THR A 103 0.99 -6.60 6.65
CA THR A 103 -0.37 -6.33 7.12
C THR A 103 -1.12 -5.38 6.17
N GLY A 104 -0.42 -4.39 5.61
CA GLY A 104 -0.95 -3.54 4.54
C GLY A 104 -1.34 -4.33 3.29
N THR A 105 -0.49 -5.23 2.81
CA THR A 105 -0.76 -6.08 1.64
C THR A 105 -1.98 -6.95 1.84
N LEU A 106 -2.08 -7.62 3.00
CA LEU A 106 -3.25 -8.44 3.33
C LEU A 106 -4.53 -7.59 3.31
N CYS A 107 -4.53 -6.44 4.00
CA CYS A 107 -5.68 -5.55 4.01
C CYS A 107 -6.05 -5.06 2.61
N GLY A 108 -5.06 -4.74 1.76
CA GLY A 108 -5.28 -4.34 0.37
C GLY A 108 -5.99 -5.41 -0.45
N ILE A 109 -5.53 -6.66 -0.36
CA ILE A 109 -6.17 -7.82 -1.01
C ILE A 109 -7.62 -7.93 -0.54
N GLY A 110 -7.83 -7.92 0.78
CA GLY A 110 -9.15 -8.06 1.39
C GLY A 110 -10.11 -6.98 0.92
N TYR A 111 -9.70 -5.72 1.00
CA TYR A 111 -10.50 -4.56 0.61
C TYR A 111 -10.91 -4.60 -0.86
N LEU A 112 -9.97 -4.82 -1.78
CA LEU A 112 -10.29 -4.85 -3.21
C LEU A 112 -11.21 -6.03 -3.56
N GLN A 113 -10.98 -7.19 -2.97
CA GLN A 113 -11.82 -8.37 -3.17
C GLN A 113 -13.25 -8.19 -2.62
N ILE A 114 -13.45 -7.34 -1.61
CA ILE A 114 -14.79 -6.93 -1.15
C ILE A 114 -15.44 -6.02 -2.20
N LEU A 115 -14.72 -4.99 -2.67
CA LEU A 115 -15.25 -4.06 -3.67
C LEU A 115 -15.69 -4.77 -4.95
N ILE A 116 -14.89 -5.73 -5.44
CA ILE A 116 -15.22 -6.54 -6.62
C ILE A 116 -16.52 -7.34 -6.40
N LYS A 117 -16.69 -7.97 -5.23
CA LYS A 117 -17.91 -8.72 -4.92
C LYS A 117 -19.14 -7.83 -4.86
N ILE A 118 -19.02 -6.66 -4.24
CA ILE A 118 -20.11 -5.67 -4.18
C ILE A 118 -20.47 -5.23 -5.60
N PHE A 119 -19.48 -4.87 -6.42
CA PHE A 119 -19.70 -4.49 -7.80
C PHE A 119 -20.41 -5.59 -8.60
N TYR A 120 -19.95 -6.84 -8.48
CA TYR A 120 -20.57 -7.98 -9.16
C TYR A 120 -22.01 -8.23 -8.70
N MET A 121 -22.28 -8.11 -7.41
CA MET A 121 -23.64 -8.23 -6.85
C MET A 121 -24.56 -7.13 -7.38
N VAL A 122 -24.11 -5.88 -7.42
CA VAL A 122 -24.87 -4.74 -7.98
C VAL A 122 -25.11 -4.91 -9.48
N ALA A 123 -24.07 -5.26 -10.24
CA ALA A 123 -24.19 -5.48 -11.68
C ALA A 123 -25.13 -6.62 -12.06
N LYS A 124 -25.38 -7.59 -11.15
CA LYS A 124 -26.35 -8.66 -11.35
C LYS A 124 -27.80 -8.26 -11.02
N MET A 125 -27.99 -7.19 -10.24
CA MET A 125 -29.32 -6.69 -9.85
C MET A 125 -29.93 -5.73 -10.87
N VAL A 126 -29.13 -5.21 -11.80
CA VAL A 126 -29.55 -4.35 -12.93
C VAL A 126 -29.71 -5.22 -14.17
#